data_AF-A0A7W7YTQ5-F1
#
_entry.id   AF-A0A7W7YTQ5-F1
#
_cell.length_a   1.000
_cell.length_b   1.000
_cell.length_c   1.000
_cell.angle_alpha   90.00
_cell.angle_beta   90.00
_cell.angle_gamma   90.00
#
_symmetry.space_group_name_H-M   'P 1'
#
loop_
_entity.id
_entity.type
_entity.pdbx_description
1 polymer ?
#
loop_
_entity_poly.entity_id
_entity_poly.type
_entity_poly.pdbx_seq_one_letter_code
_entity_poly.pdbx_strand_id
1 'polypeptide(L)' 'MTKELVQAEAELDAFEAELWHRIGLNPDGPPDAYLNEADFTTLHRLDKLRDRVSLLRAAA' A
#
# COMPACT_ATOMS: atom_id res chain seq x y z
N MET A 1 -16.03 -12.26 0.27
CA MET A 1 -15.15 -11.16 0.73
C MET A 1 -15.46 -10.86 2.19
N THR A 2 -14.49 -11.07 3.09
CA THR A 2 -14.68 -10.89 4.54
C THR A 2 -14.56 -9.41 4.92
N LYS A 3 -15.17 -8.98 6.04
CA LYS A 3 -15.05 -7.59 6.53
C LYS A 3 -13.59 -7.19 6.78
N GLU A 4 -12.78 -8.13 7.23
CA GLU A 4 -11.34 -7.93 7.49
C GLU A 4 -10.55 -7.70 6.21
N LEU A 5 -10.87 -8.41 5.12
CA LEU A 5 -10.24 -8.20 3.82
C LEU A 5 -10.59 -6.81 3.25
N VAL A 6 -11.87 -6.42 3.29
CA VAL A 6 -12.31 -5.08 2.85
C VAL A 6 -11.58 -3.98 3.62
N GLN A 7 -11.44 -4.15 4.94
CA GLN A 7 -10.75 -3.18 5.77
C GLN A 7 -9.25 -3.11 5.45
N ALA A 8 -8.59 -4.25 5.28
CA ALA A 8 -7.17 -4.29 4.94
C ALA A 8 -6.89 -3.67 3.56
N GLU A 9 -7.77 -3.88 2.58
CA GLU A 9 -7.65 -3.26 1.25
C GLU A 9 -7.85 -1.74 1.32
N ALA A 10 -8.82 -1.26 2.10
CA ALA A 10 -9.01 0.18 2.31
C ALA A 10 -7.83 0.84 3.03
N GLU A 11 -7.21 0.15 4.00
CA GLU A 11 -6.00 0.62 4.68
C GLU A 11 -4.79 0.69 3.73
N LEU A 12 -4.63 -0.31 2.85
CA LEU A 12 -3.58 -0.31 1.83
C LEU A 12 -3.77 0.84 0.83
N ASP A 13 -4.98 0.99 0.30
CA ASP A 13 -5.32 2.03 -0.67
C ASP A 13 -5.09 3.44 -0.11
N ALA A 14 -5.55 3.69 1.12
CA ALA A 14 -5.33 4.97 1.80
C ALA A 14 -3.84 5.26 2.04
N PHE A 15 -3.05 4.22 2.39
CA PHE A 15 -1.62 4.39 2.61
C PHE A 15 -0.87 4.63 1.30
N GLU A 16 -1.22 3.94 0.21
CA GLU A 16 -0.67 4.20 -1.12
C GLU A 16 -1.03 5.62 -1.56
N ALA A 17 -2.28 6.07 -1.40
CA ALA A 17 -2.69 7.45 -1.71
C ALA A 17 -1.91 8.51 -0.90
N GLU A 18 -1.69 8.29 0.40
CA GLU A 18 -0.85 9.16 1.23
C GLU A 18 0.61 9.16 0.72
N LEU A 19 1.14 7.99 0.37
CA LEU A 19 2.49 7.84 -0.15
C LEU A 19 2.65 8.66 -1.43
N TRP A 20 1.74 8.50 -2.39
CA TRP A 20 1.65 9.28 -3.64
C TRP A 20 1.63 10.79 -3.39
N HIS A 21 0.85 11.24 -2.40
CA HIS A 21 0.78 12.65 -2.04
C HIS A 21 2.10 13.16 -1.44
N ARG A 22 2.76 12.38 -0.58
CA ARG A 22 4.02 12.79 0.09
C ARG A 22 5.20 12.83 -0.87
N ILE A 23 5.28 11.90 -1.83
CA ILE A 23 6.31 11.90 -2.87
C ILE A 23 6.02 12.93 -3.98
N GLY A 24 4.87 13.62 -3.92
CA GLY A 24 4.54 14.76 -4.80
C GLY A 24 4.23 14.37 -6.24
N LEU A 25 3.77 13.14 -6.48
CA LEU A 25 3.72 12.56 -7.81
C LEU A 25 2.32 12.29 -8.33
N ASN A 26 2.23 12.34 -9.65
CA ASN A 26 1.03 12.12 -10.44
C ASN A 26 0.51 10.68 -10.17
N PRO A 27 -0.77 10.48 -9.84
CA PRO A 27 -1.35 9.17 -9.50
C PRO A 27 -1.32 8.16 -10.66
N ASP A 28 -1.02 8.59 -11.89
CA ASP A 28 -0.87 7.76 -13.09
C ASP A 28 0.55 7.20 -13.29
N GLY A 29 1.51 7.50 -12.39
CA GLY A 29 2.87 6.98 -12.47
C GLY A 29 3.02 5.53 -11.96
N PRO A 30 4.04 4.78 -12.39
CA PRO A 30 4.32 3.46 -11.82
C PRO A 30 4.92 3.59 -10.40
N PRO A 31 4.38 2.90 -9.37
CA PRO A 31 4.81 3.04 -7.97
C PRO A 31 6.29 2.69 -7.76
N ASP A 32 6.83 1.72 -8.52
CA ASP A 32 8.20 1.24 -8.41
C ASP A 32 9.28 2.30 -8.64
N ALA A 33 9.02 3.30 -9.48
CA ALA A 33 10.00 4.36 -9.76
C ALA A 33 10.28 5.23 -8.52
N TYR A 34 9.32 5.29 -7.59
CA TYR A 34 9.29 6.26 -6.50
C TYR A 34 9.51 5.63 -5.13
N LEU A 35 9.48 4.30 -5.05
CA LEU A 35 9.91 3.56 -3.87
C LEU A 35 11.39 3.85 -3.54
N ASN A 36 12.21 4.22 -4.52
CA ASN A 36 13.61 4.63 -4.27
C ASN A 36 13.75 5.95 -3.51
N GLU A 37 12.75 6.83 -3.55
CA GLU A 37 12.76 8.13 -2.85
C GLU A 37 12.08 8.08 -1.48
N ALA A 38 11.29 7.02 -1.21
CA ALA A 38 10.63 6.82 0.07
C ALA A 38 11.59 6.25 1.12
N ASP A 39 11.54 6.78 2.35
CA ASP A 39 12.31 6.24 3.47
C ASP A 39 12.02 4.75 3.73
N PHE A 40 13.02 4.01 4.19
CA PHE A 40 12.95 2.57 4.49
C PHE A 40 11.73 2.20 5.36
N THR A 41 11.41 3.00 6.38
CA THR A 41 10.26 2.79 7.27
C THR A 41 8.93 2.80 6.51
N THR A 42 8.82 3.68 5.52
CA THR A 42 7.62 3.84 4.70
C THR A 42 7.44 2.65 3.77
N LEU A 43 8.52 2.21 3.13
CA LEU A 43 8.55 0.99 2.30
C LEU A 43 8.21 -0.25 3.11
N HIS A 44 8.80 -0.40 4.30
CA HIS A 44 8.53 -1.52 5.19
C HIS A 44 7.07 -1.58 5.66
N ARG A 45 6.44 -0.40 5.85
CA ARG A 45 5.02 -0.33 6.19
C ARG A 45 4.12 -0.70 5.02
N LEU A 46 4.45 -0.27 3.79
CA LEU A 46 3.72 -0.65 2.57
C LEU A 46 3.75 -2.17 2.39
N ASP A 47 4.93 -2.77 2.51
CA ASP A 47 5.15 -4.21 2.35
C ASP A 47 4.28 -5.02 3.34
N LYS A 48 4.26 -4.63 4.62
CA LYS A 48 3.39 -5.24 5.63
C LYS A 48 1.90 -5.15 5.30
N LEU A 49 1.43 -4.03 4.74
CA LEU A 49 0.03 -3.88 4.34
C LEU A 49 -0.31 -4.79 3.16
N ARG A 50 0.58 -4.86 2.16
CA ARG A 50 0.44 -5.77 1.01
C ARG A 50 0.43 -7.24 1.43
N ASP A 51 1.33 -7.63 2.32
CA ASP A 51 1.38 -8.99 2.88
C ASP A 51 0.08 -9.33 3.63
N ARG A 52 -0.42 -8.42 4.47
CA ARG A 52 -1.68 -8.61 5.19
C ARG A 52 -2.86 -8.82 4.23
N VAL A 53 -2.98 -8.01 3.19
CA VAL A 53 -4.02 -8.17 2.16
C VAL A 53 -3.86 -9.51 1.42
N SER A 54 -2.63 -9.88 1.05
CA SER A 54 -2.34 -11.13 0.36
C SER A 54 -2.74 -12.36 1.20
N LEU A 55 -2.37 -12.37 2.48
CA LEU A 55 -2.75 -13.43 3.42
C LEU A 55 -4.28 -13.52 3.60
N LEU A 56 -4.96 -12.38 3.75
CA LEU A 56 -6.42 -12.34 3.89
C LEU A 56 -7.14 -12.78 2.61
N ARG A 57 -6.61 -12.46 1.42
CA ARG A 57 -7.14 -12.96 0.14
C ARG A 57 -6.94 -14.47 -0.02
N ALA A 58 -5.80 -15.00 0.40
CA ALA A 58 -5.53 -16.43 0.35
C ALA A 58 -6.40 -17.25 1.31
N ALA A 59 -6.89 -16.63 2.38
CA ALA A 59 -7.74 -17.26 3.40
C ALA A 59 -9.26 -17.08 3.17
N ALA A 60 -9.68 -16.28 2.16
CA ALA A 60 -11.08 -15.93 1.88
C ALA A 60 -11.68 -16.75 0.73
#